data_AF-A0A183IV45-F1
#
_entry.id   AF-A0A183IV45-F1
#
_cell.length_a   1.000
_cell.length_b   1.000
_cell.length_c   1.000
_cell.angle_alpha   90.00
_cell.angle_beta   90.00
_cell.angle_gamma   90.00
#
_symmetry.space_group_name_H-M   'P 1'
#
loop_
_entity.id
_entity.type
_entity.pdbx_description
1 polymer ?
#
loop_
_entity_poly.entity_id
_entity_poly.type
_entity_poly.pdbx_seq_one_letter_code
_entity_poly.pdbx_strand_id
1 'polypeptide(L)'
;MVECSSFHAQKKPYFLFEGSNSFSFSLTLFFQVYQELKKLELSDAQLRQMMSVMEKELDKGLALNSNSCIKMLPSFVRSLPNGTEVGDYLALDLGGTNFRVLLIRLNKREAEMKHHTYRIPQSLMSGNGETLFDHIANCLSKFVKENELEENLPLGFTFSFPCQQVSLTDAKLISWTKGFNCKDVVGANVVDSLRDAIARRNDVAVEVIALLNDTVGTQMALAHRDSNCHIGVIVGTGTNACYTEKLSRCPKLNDTKSEEVTMIINTEWGAFGDNGCIDFLRSPFDDALDGCIWVSWFDNLSVLDCFSRAEVPMTCSRLESFPQNTYQKSKGIIKETGIQNVAYCPRLIYR
;
A
#
# COMPACT_ATOMS: atom_id res chain seq x y z
N MET A 1 24.92 -10.13 43.23
CA MET A 1 25.79 -11.31 43.38
C MET A 1 24.91 -12.53 43.49
N VAL A 2 24.83 -13.33 42.42
CA VAL A 2 24.69 -14.80 42.32
C VAL A 2 24.93 -15.09 40.82
N GLU A 3 26.19 -15.17 40.40
CA GLU A 3 26.98 -16.38 40.12
C GLU A 3 26.61 -17.11 38.81
N CYS A 4 27.61 -17.15 37.92
CA CYS A 4 27.64 -17.86 36.64
C CYS A 4 27.45 -19.36 36.81
N SER A 5 26.55 -19.94 36.03
CA SER A 5 26.72 -21.31 35.53
C SER A 5 26.55 -21.32 34.01
N SER A 6 27.61 -21.81 33.37
CA SER A 6 27.85 -21.86 31.94
C SER A 6 26.93 -22.85 31.22
N PHE A 7 26.17 -22.37 30.23
CA PHE A 7 25.59 -23.21 29.17
C PHE A 7 26.24 -22.84 27.84
N HIS A 8 27.28 -23.58 27.47
CA HIS A 8 27.81 -23.62 26.11
C HIS A 8 26.75 -24.24 25.19
N ALA A 9 26.06 -23.41 24.42
CA ALA A 9 25.13 -23.86 23.40
C ALA A 9 25.91 -24.29 22.14
N GLN A 10 26.43 -25.52 22.14
CA GLN A 10 26.72 -26.23 20.90
C GLN A 10 25.53 -27.13 20.55
N LYS A 11 24.56 -26.60 19.80
CA LYS A 11 23.62 -27.45 19.04
C LYS A 11 24.03 -27.39 17.56
N LYS A 12 24.92 -28.30 17.17
CA LYS A 12 25.08 -28.69 15.76
C LYS A 12 23.86 -29.51 15.34
N PRO A 13 23.23 -29.25 14.19
CA PRO A 13 22.24 -30.16 13.65
C PRO A 13 22.96 -31.41 13.11
N TYR A 14 22.78 -32.55 13.78
CA TYR A 14 23.17 -33.85 13.25
C TYR A 14 22.02 -34.38 12.39
N PHE A 15 22.25 -34.51 11.09
CA PHE A 15 21.46 -35.36 10.22
C PHE A 15 22.35 -36.51 9.75
N LEU A 16 22.08 -37.70 10.26
CA LEU A 16 22.70 -38.94 9.78
C LEU A 16 21.97 -39.37 8.50
N PHE A 17 22.68 -39.34 7.37
CA PHE A 17 22.22 -39.95 6.12
C PHE A 17 23.37 -40.77 5.53
N GLU A 18 23.14 -42.07 5.35
CA GLU A 18 24.11 -43.03 4.82
C GLU A 18 24.19 -42.93 3.29
N GLY A 19 25.41 -42.72 2.75
CA GLY A 19 25.71 -42.73 1.31
C GLY A 19 26.79 -41.70 0.93
N SER A 20 28.01 -42.15 0.63
CA SER A 20 29.19 -41.28 0.45
C SER A 20 29.17 -40.38 -0.80
N ASN A 21 28.46 -40.76 -1.87
CA ASN A 21 28.36 -39.95 -3.09
C ASN A 21 27.17 -38.96 -3.08
N SER A 22 26.10 -39.25 -2.34
CA SER A 22 24.97 -38.33 -2.14
C SER A 22 25.29 -37.23 -1.12
N PHE A 23 26.22 -37.47 -0.19
CA PHE A 23 26.63 -36.53 0.85
C PHE A 23 27.39 -35.30 0.30
N SER A 24 28.30 -35.50 -0.65
CA SER A 24 29.07 -34.41 -1.28
C SER A 24 28.19 -33.49 -2.12
N PHE A 25 27.24 -34.07 -2.87
CA PHE A 25 26.27 -33.32 -3.67
C PHE A 25 25.32 -32.50 -2.79
N SER A 26 24.82 -33.09 -1.70
CA SER A 26 23.94 -32.42 -0.73
C SER A 26 24.60 -31.25 -0.01
N LEU A 27 25.86 -31.39 0.41
CA LEU A 27 26.59 -30.31 1.11
C LEU A 27 26.97 -29.16 0.17
N THR A 28 27.31 -29.48 -1.08
CA THR A 28 27.63 -28.47 -2.12
C THR A 28 26.38 -27.65 -2.44
N LEU A 29 25.24 -28.31 -2.64
CA LEU A 29 23.96 -27.64 -2.89
C LEU A 29 23.54 -26.78 -1.70
N PHE A 30 23.70 -27.28 -0.47
CA PHE A 30 23.42 -26.50 0.73
C PHE A 30 24.26 -25.22 0.79
N PHE A 31 25.57 -25.31 0.52
CA PHE A 31 26.44 -24.15 0.54
C PHE A 31 26.06 -23.14 -0.56
N GLN A 32 25.72 -23.61 -1.76
CA GLN A 32 25.22 -22.76 -2.84
C GLN A 32 23.95 -22.02 -2.43
N VAL A 33 22.93 -22.73 -1.91
CA VAL A 33 21.68 -22.12 -1.43
C VAL A 33 21.96 -21.13 -0.31
N TYR A 34 22.83 -21.46 0.64
CA TYR A 34 23.20 -20.56 1.74
C TYR A 34 23.85 -19.27 1.21
N GLN A 35 24.77 -19.35 0.26
CA GLN A 35 25.40 -18.15 -0.32
C GLN A 35 24.40 -17.28 -1.08
N GLU A 36 23.43 -17.88 -1.79
CA GLU A 36 22.38 -17.13 -2.48
C GLU A 36 21.44 -16.43 -1.48
N LEU A 37 20.97 -17.12 -0.44
CA LEU A 37 20.09 -16.55 0.57
C LEU A 37 20.79 -15.49 1.44
N LYS A 38 22.10 -15.61 1.66
CA LYS A 38 22.88 -14.63 2.40
C LYS A 38 22.88 -13.25 1.74
N LYS A 39 22.70 -13.17 0.42
CA LYS A 39 22.56 -11.89 -0.31
C LYS A 39 21.29 -11.13 0.06
N LEU A 40 20.29 -11.82 0.62
CA LEU A 40 19.01 -11.26 1.06
C LEU A 40 19.04 -10.82 2.54
N GLU A 41 20.12 -11.12 3.27
CA GLU A 41 20.25 -10.77 4.68
C GLU A 41 20.78 -9.34 4.82
N LEU A 42 19.95 -8.46 5.38
CA LEU A 42 20.34 -7.07 5.67
C LEU A 42 20.95 -6.97 7.07
N SER A 43 22.16 -6.44 7.14
CA SER A 43 22.81 -6.10 8.40
C SER A 43 22.24 -4.82 9.02
N ASP A 44 22.37 -4.68 10.35
CA ASP A 44 21.98 -3.44 11.05
C ASP A 44 22.67 -2.19 10.46
N ALA A 45 23.90 -2.33 9.98
CA ALA A 45 24.63 -1.23 9.34
C ALA A 45 23.97 -0.81 8.02
N GLN A 46 23.57 -1.78 7.19
CA GLN A 46 22.83 -1.54 5.95
C GLN A 46 21.46 -0.91 6.22
N LEU A 47 20.73 -1.38 7.23
CA LEU A 47 19.44 -0.80 7.61
C LEU A 47 19.59 0.66 8.06
N ARG A 48 20.60 0.98 8.88
CA ARG A 48 20.88 2.37 9.29
C ARG A 48 21.29 3.25 8.12
N GLN A 49 22.07 2.72 7.17
CA GLN A 49 22.41 3.43 5.95
C GLN A 49 21.16 3.72 5.11
N MET A 50 20.29 2.73 4.92
CA MET A 50 19.01 2.88 4.22
C MET A 50 18.13 3.96 4.85
N MET A 51 17.98 3.93 6.18
CA MET A 51 17.22 4.94 6.92
C MET A 51 17.77 6.36 6.68
N SER A 52 19.09 6.54 6.74
CA SER A 52 19.72 7.84 6.49
C SER A 52 19.55 8.31 5.04
N VAL A 53 19.55 7.40 4.07
CA VAL A 53 19.30 7.72 2.66
C VAL A 53 17.83 8.10 2.46
N MET A 54 16.90 7.35 3.04
CA MET A 54 15.47 7.64 2.97
C MET A 54 15.14 8.99 3.60
N GLU A 55 15.66 9.30 4.79
CA GLU A 55 15.47 10.60 5.46
C GLU A 55 15.91 11.77 4.56
N LYS A 56 17.07 11.65 3.89
CA LYS A 56 17.55 12.66 2.94
C LYS A 56 16.63 12.79 1.73
N GLU A 57 16.10 11.70 1.20
CA GLU A 57 15.17 11.74 0.08
C GLU A 57 13.81 12.32 0.50
N LEU A 58 13.32 12.06 1.71
CA LEU A 58 12.11 12.70 2.26
C LEU A 58 12.29 14.23 2.38
N ASP A 59 13.39 14.68 3.00
CA ASP A 59 13.69 16.12 3.15
C ASP A 59 13.86 16.80 1.79
N LYS A 60 14.61 16.17 0.86
CA LYS A 60 14.70 16.66 -0.52
C LYS A 60 13.33 16.69 -1.17
N GLY A 61 12.52 15.66 -0.98
CA GLY A 61 11.18 15.54 -1.55
C GLY A 61 10.31 16.73 -1.16
N LEU A 62 10.42 17.24 0.08
CA LEU A 62 9.69 18.43 0.55
C LEU A 62 10.18 19.76 -0.05
N ALA A 63 11.42 19.80 -0.55
CA ALA A 63 12.03 20.99 -1.12
C ALA A 63 11.29 21.51 -2.36
N LEU A 64 11.38 22.83 -2.60
CA LEU A 64 10.92 23.44 -3.85
C LEU A 64 11.78 22.91 -5.02
N ASN A 65 11.14 22.54 -6.14
CA ASN A 65 11.82 21.99 -7.33
C ASN A 65 12.73 20.78 -7.03
N SER A 66 12.22 19.84 -6.22
CA SER A 66 12.94 18.63 -5.84
C SER A 66 13.24 17.71 -7.02
N ASN A 67 14.42 17.08 -6.98
CA ASN A 67 14.81 15.95 -7.82
C ASN A 67 14.82 14.61 -7.05
N SER A 68 14.15 14.56 -5.89
CA SER A 68 14.05 13.33 -5.13
C SER A 68 13.24 12.27 -5.86
N CYS A 69 13.61 11.01 -5.64
CA CYS A 69 12.78 9.88 -6.03
C CYS A 69 11.50 9.74 -5.18
N ILE A 70 11.49 10.27 -3.95
CA ILE A 70 10.29 10.30 -3.09
C ILE A 70 9.55 11.61 -3.30
N LYS A 71 8.30 11.52 -3.79
CA LYS A 71 7.56 12.68 -4.31
C LYS A 71 7.09 13.65 -3.22
N MET A 72 6.76 13.15 -2.02
CA MET A 72 6.29 13.96 -0.88
C MET A 72 5.12 14.89 -1.25
N LEU A 73 4.03 14.30 -1.73
CA LEU A 73 2.86 14.98 -2.27
C LEU A 73 1.96 15.57 -1.16
N PRO A 74 1.69 16.88 -1.18
CA PRO A 74 0.75 17.50 -0.24
C PRO A 74 -0.69 17.00 -0.44
N SER A 75 -1.34 16.50 0.62
CA SER A 75 -2.73 16.01 0.54
C SER A 75 -3.80 17.09 0.74
N PHE A 76 -3.40 18.28 1.22
CA PHE A 76 -4.30 19.36 1.67
C PHE A 76 -5.17 19.04 2.89
N VAL A 77 -5.00 17.87 3.52
CA VAL A 77 -5.60 17.56 4.83
C VAL A 77 -4.75 18.16 5.94
N ARG A 78 -5.25 19.21 6.60
CA ARG A 78 -4.49 20.05 7.55
C ARG A 78 -4.74 19.77 9.03
N SER A 79 -5.63 18.85 9.35
CA SER A 79 -5.97 18.51 10.73
C SER A 79 -6.40 17.06 10.84
N LEU A 80 -5.99 16.41 11.92
CA LEU A 80 -6.53 15.11 12.30
C LEU A 80 -7.93 15.27 12.89
N PRO A 81 -8.74 14.19 12.91
CA PRO A 81 -10.03 14.22 13.56
C PRO A 81 -9.90 14.60 15.03
N ASN A 82 -10.81 15.43 15.53
CA ASN A 82 -10.83 15.90 16.91
C ASN A 82 -11.98 15.28 17.73
N GLY A 83 -12.80 14.42 17.12
CA GLY A 83 -13.92 13.73 17.76
C GLY A 83 -15.19 14.58 17.81
N THR A 84 -15.27 15.69 17.07
CA THR A 84 -16.49 16.49 16.90
C THR A 84 -17.23 16.19 15.61
N GLU A 85 -16.68 15.31 14.77
CA GLU A 85 -17.21 14.95 13.47
C GLU A 85 -18.57 14.25 13.61
N VAL A 86 -19.58 14.72 12.87
CA VAL A 86 -20.93 14.15 12.85
C VAL A 86 -21.49 14.20 11.43
N GLY A 87 -22.35 13.24 11.08
CA GLY A 87 -23.08 13.22 9.82
C GLY A 87 -22.83 11.98 8.98
N ASP A 88 -23.54 11.91 7.85
CA ASP A 88 -23.48 10.81 6.89
C ASP A 88 -22.61 11.22 5.70
N TYR A 89 -21.64 10.37 5.36
CA TYR A 89 -20.67 10.61 4.30
C TYR A 89 -20.59 9.41 3.38
N LEU A 90 -20.45 9.66 2.08
CA LEU A 90 -20.07 8.64 1.12
C LEU A 90 -18.55 8.61 0.97
N ALA A 91 -18.00 7.41 0.79
CA ALA A 91 -16.61 7.25 0.39
C ALA A 91 -16.50 6.29 -0.78
N LEU A 92 -15.62 6.62 -1.72
CA LEU A 92 -15.21 5.76 -2.81
C LEU A 92 -13.78 5.31 -2.56
N ASP A 93 -13.50 4.02 -2.68
CA ASP A 93 -12.16 3.45 -2.53
C ASP A 93 -11.82 2.66 -3.79
N LEU A 94 -11.00 3.28 -4.64
CA LEU A 94 -10.52 2.69 -5.89
C LEU A 94 -9.13 2.08 -5.67
N GLY A 95 -9.11 0.77 -5.41
CA GLY A 95 -7.89 -0.03 -5.32
C GLY A 95 -7.49 -0.70 -6.65
N GLY A 96 -6.48 -1.58 -6.58
CA GLY A 96 -5.93 -2.28 -7.75
C GLY A 96 -6.89 -3.28 -8.43
N THR A 97 -7.79 -3.90 -7.68
CA THR A 97 -8.68 -4.97 -8.21
C THR A 97 -10.12 -4.81 -7.74
N ASN A 98 -10.31 -4.18 -6.59
CA ASN A 98 -11.61 -3.98 -5.97
C ASN A 98 -11.91 -2.48 -5.90
N PHE A 99 -13.14 -2.14 -6.22
CA PHE A 99 -13.72 -0.84 -5.99
C PHE A 99 -14.74 -0.94 -4.86
N ARG A 100 -14.72 -0.03 -3.89
CA ARG A 100 -15.70 -0.02 -2.80
C ARG A 100 -16.45 1.30 -2.79
N VAL A 101 -17.74 1.20 -2.52
CA VAL A 101 -18.60 2.33 -2.15
C VAL A 101 -18.98 2.12 -0.69
N LEU A 102 -18.79 3.15 0.13
CA LEU A 102 -19.05 3.13 1.56
C LEU A 102 -20.03 4.24 1.94
N LEU A 103 -20.93 3.94 2.87
CA LEU A 103 -21.64 4.90 3.70
C LEU A 103 -21.01 4.87 5.08
N ILE A 104 -20.55 6.03 5.54
CA ILE A 104 -19.93 6.24 6.84
C ILE A 104 -20.82 7.17 7.63
N ARG A 105 -21.31 6.73 8.79
CA ARG A 105 -22.07 7.57 9.72
C ARG A 105 -21.23 7.88 10.93
N LEU A 106 -20.89 9.16 11.07
CA LEU A 106 -20.08 9.65 12.18
C LEU A 106 -20.99 10.20 13.26
N ASN A 107 -20.72 9.81 14.50
CA ASN A 107 -21.27 10.40 15.70
C ASN A 107 -20.14 10.63 16.70
N LYS A 108 -19.45 11.76 16.58
CA LYS A 108 -18.27 12.10 17.37
C LYS A 108 -17.16 11.07 17.15
N ARG A 109 -16.86 10.24 18.16
CA ARG A 109 -15.83 9.18 18.10
C ARG A 109 -16.38 7.83 17.65
N GLU A 110 -17.68 7.73 17.42
CA GLU A 110 -18.31 6.52 16.91
C GLU A 110 -18.43 6.62 15.38
N ALA A 111 -18.19 5.49 14.71
CA ALA A 111 -18.31 5.37 13.26
C ALA A 111 -19.02 4.06 12.90
N GLU A 112 -20.18 4.17 12.25
CA GLU A 112 -20.84 3.04 11.59
C GLU A 112 -20.45 3.04 10.11
N MET A 113 -20.12 1.86 9.57
CA MET A 113 -19.73 1.72 8.17
C MET A 113 -20.52 0.63 7.49
N LYS A 114 -21.17 0.98 6.37
CA LYS A 114 -21.76 0.03 5.41
C LYS A 114 -21.00 0.16 4.11
N HIS A 115 -20.74 -0.95 3.43
CA HIS A 115 -20.03 -0.90 2.15
C HIS A 115 -20.48 -1.99 1.20
N HIS A 116 -20.26 -1.75 -0.09
CA HIS A 116 -20.37 -2.75 -1.14
C HIS A 116 -19.08 -2.78 -1.95
N THR A 117 -18.59 -3.97 -2.26
CA THR A 117 -17.40 -4.16 -3.09
C THR A 117 -17.82 -4.59 -4.48
N TYR A 118 -17.34 -3.85 -5.48
CA TYR A 118 -17.52 -4.12 -6.90
C TYR A 118 -16.18 -4.54 -7.50
N ARG A 119 -16.22 -5.50 -8.44
CA ARG A 119 -15.05 -5.84 -9.23
C ARG A 119 -14.89 -4.84 -10.37
N ILE A 120 -13.64 -4.50 -10.67
CA ILE A 120 -13.30 -3.72 -11.85
C ILE A 120 -12.89 -4.72 -12.94
N PRO A 121 -13.62 -4.81 -14.07
CA PRO A 121 -13.19 -5.58 -15.22
C PRO A 121 -11.80 -5.15 -15.69
N GLN A 122 -10.92 -6.12 -15.97
CA GLN A 122 -9.56 -5.84 -16.44
C GLN A 122 -9.53 -5.02 -17.75
N SER A 123 -10.56 -5.17 -18.58
CA SER A 123 -10.75 -4.36 -19.79
C SER A 123 -10.93 -2.87 -19.50
N LEU A 124 -11.48 -2.50 -18.33
CA LEU A 124 -11.59 -1.10 -17.93
C LEU A 124 -10.27 -0.54 -17.40
N MET A 125 -9.44 -1.38 -16.78
CA MET A 125 -8.12 -0.96 -16.26
C MET A 125 -7.16 -0.51 -17.38
N SER A 126 -7.39 -0.94 -18.63
CA SER A 126 -6.58 -0.58 -19.80
C SER A 126 -7.38 0.12 -20.92
N GLY A 127 -8.64 0.49 -20.62
CA GLY A 127 -9.56 1.12 -21.56
C GLY A 127 -9.44 2.65 -21.61
N ASN A 128 -10.53 3.32 -21.99
CA ASN A 128 -10.62 4.78 -21.92
C ASN A 128 -10.97 5.24 -20.50
N GLY A 129 -10.44 6.38 -20.08
CA GLY A 129 -10.73 6.99 -18.79
C GLY A 129 -12.23 7.21 -18.55
N GLU A 130 -12.94 7.75 -19.54
CA GLU A 130 -14.37 8.01 -19.47
C GLU A 130 -15.16 6.75 -19.04
N THR A 131 -14.86 5.60 -19.65
CA THR A 131 -15.54 4.33 -19.35
C THR A 131 -15.24 3.82 -17.94
N LEU A 132 -14.04 4.07 -17.41
CA LEU A 132 -13.70 3.75 -16.02
C LEU A 132 -14.54 4.60 -15.05
N PHE A 133 -14.58 5.91 -15.26
CA PHE A 133 -15.34 6.81 -14.38
C PHE A 133 -16.85 6.61 -14.50
N ASP A 134 -17.37 6.26 -15.68
CA ASP A 134 -18.76 5.87 -15.86
C ASP A 134 -19.09 4.59 -15.06
N HIS A 135 -18.20 3.59 -15.05
CA HIS A 135 -18.37 2.40 -14.23
C HIS A 135 -18.40 2.72 -12.73
N ILE A 136 -17.50 3.61 -12.27
CA ILE A 136 -17.47 4.10 -10.89
C ILE A 136 -18.80 4.79 -10.53
N ALA A 137 -19.29 5.68 -11.39
CA ALA A 137 -20.56 6.39 -11.20
C ALA A 137 -21.77 5.42 -11.21
N ASN A 138 -21.73 4.37 -12.05
CA ASN A 138 -22.76 3.32 -12.08
C ASN A 138 -22.83 2.56 -10.76
N CYS A 139 -21.67 2.16 -10.22
CA CYS A 139 -21.57 1.48 -8.93
C CYS A 139 -22.05 2.36 -7.78
N LEU A 140 -21.68 3.65 -7.78
CA LEU A 140 -22.17 4.62 -6.82
C LEU A 140 -23.70 4.76 -6.86
N SER A 141 -24.26 4.96 -8.06
CA SER A 141 -25.71 5.11 -8.24
C SER A 141 -26.49 3.89 -7.76
N LYS A 142 -25.98 2.69 -8.06
CA LYS A 142 -26.56 1.44 -7.56
C LYS A 142 -26.56 1.41 -6.03
N PHE A 143 -25.44 1.72 -5.39
CA PHE A 143 -25.32 1.71 -3.93
C PHE A 143 -26.27 2.72 -3.25
N VAL A 144 -26.37 3.94 -3.78
CA VAL A 144 -27.24 5.00 -3.24
C VAL A 144 -28.71 4.57 -3.30
N LYS A 145 -29.16 4.02 -4.44
CA LYS A 145 -30.54 3.56 -4.62
C LYS A 145 -30.87 2.33 -3.76
N GLU A 146 -29.97 1.35 -3.69
CA GLU A 146 -30.16 0.13 -2.89
C GLU A 146 -30.26 0.41 -1.38
N ASN A 147 -29.64 1.49 -0.90
CA ASN A 147 -29.66 1.87 0.51
C ASN A 147 -30.64 3.03 0.80
N GLU A 148 -31.43 3.47 -0.19
CA GLU A 148 -32.42 4.55 -0.06
C GLU A 148 -31.83 5.81 0.58
N LEU A 149 -30.63 6.21 0.14
CA LEU A 149 -29.90 7.32 0.74
C LEU A 149 -30.46 8.68 0.31
N GLU A 150 -30.27 9.68 1.18
CA GLU A 150 -30.62 11.07 0.90
C GLU A 150 -29.81 11.63 -0.28
N GLU A 151 -30.38 12.65 -0.93
CA GLU A 151 -29.71 13.40 -1.99
C GLU A 151 -28.65 14.36 -1.41
N ASN A 152 -27.61 14.63 -2.21
CA ASN A 152 -26.53 15.58 -1.92
C ASN A 152 -25.60 15.18 -0.76
N LEU A 153 -25.38 13.88 -0.55
CA LEU A 153 -24.40 13.43 0.44
C LEU A 153 -22.97 13.86 0.05
N PRO A 154 -22.17 14.36 1.02
CA PRO A 154 -20.76 14.66 0.80
C PRO A 154 -19.98 13.37 0.55
N LEU A 155 -19.14 13.40 -0.49
CA LEU A 155 -18.37 12.25 -0.97
C LEU A 155 -16.86 12.53 -0.88
N GLY A 156 -16.16 11.64 -0.18
CA GLY A 156 -14.70 11.52 -0.23
C GLY A 156 -14.27 10.48 -1.26
N PHE A 157 -13.38 10.85 -2.16
CA PHE A 157 -12.85 9.95 -3.19
C PHE A 157 -11.42 9.52 -2.84
N THR A 158 -11.28 8.32 -2.29
CA THR A 158 -9.99 7.66 -2.10
C THR A 158 -9.51 7.10 -3.44
N PHE A 159 -8.56 7.82 -4.04
CA PHE A 159 -7.97 7.51 -5.34
C PHE A 159 -6.49 7.19 -5.15
N SER A 160 -6.19 5.90 -5.10
CA SER A 160 -4.91 5.38 -4.60
C SER A 160 -3.82 5.34 -5.67
N PHE A 161 -3.65 6.46 -6.37
CA PHE A 161 -2.63 6.68 -7.40
C PHE A 161 -1.91 8.01 -7.15
N PRO A 162 -0.68 8.17 -7.64
CA PRO A 162 0.07 9.42 -7.50
C PRO A 162 -0.66 10.58 -8.17
N CYS A 163 -1.12 11.55 -7.39
CA CYS A 163 -1.81 12.74 -7.86
C CYS A 163 -1.11 14.02 -7.42
N GLN A 164 -0.94 14.96 -8.35
CA GLN A 164 -0.55 16.32 -8.03
C GLN A 164 -1.81 17.08 -7.58
N GLN A 165 -2.00 17.21 -6.27
CA GLN A 165 -3.10 18.00 -5.71
C GLN A 165 -2.72 19.48 -5.64
N VAL A 166 -3.68 20.35 -5.91
CA VAL A 166 -3.61 21.80 -5.63
C VAL A 166 -4.67 22.25 -4.63
N SER A 167 -5.69 21.41 -4.39
CA SER A 167 -6.66 21.53 -3.32
C SER A 167 -7.24 20.15 -2.96
N LEU A 168 -8.17 20.09 -2.01
CA LEU A 168 -8.89 18.84 -1.70
C LEU A 168 -9.74 18.34 -2.88
N THR A 169 -10.13 19.20 -3.83
CA THR A 169 -11.03 18.83 -4.95
C THR A 169 -10.41 19.09 -6.33
N ASP A 170 -9.11 19.33 -6.39
CA ASP A 170 -8.37 19.50 -7.64
C ASP A 170 -7.07 18.71 -7.56
N ALA A 171 -7.01 17.64 -8.37
CA ALA A 171 -5.97 16.66 -8.35
C ALA A 171 -5.72 16.10 -9.75
N LYS A 172 -4.53 16.33 -10.29
CA LYS A 172 -4.12 15.79 -11.59
C LYS A 172 -3.38 14.47 -11.42
N LEU A 173 -3.79 13.44 -12.14
CA LEU A 173 -3.08 12.17 -12.13
C LEU A 173 -1.66 12.34 -12.71
N ILE A 174 -0.63 11.88 -12.00
CA ILE A 174 0.76 11.93 -12.47
C ILE A 174 1.09 10.72 -13.33
N SER A 175 0.75 9.53 -12.83
CA SER A 175 1.03 8.25 -13.50
C SER A 175 0.09 7.18 -12.98
N TRP A 176 -0.25 6.22 -13.84
CA TRP A 176 -0.92 5.01 -13.39
C TRP A 176 0.04 4.04 -12.71
N THR A 177 -0.51 3.25 -11.79
CA THR A 177 0.18 2.19 -11.05
C THR A 177 -0.75 0.97 -10.93
N LYS A 178 -0.35 -0.10 -10.23
CA LYS A 178 -1.24 -1.23 -9.87
C LYS A 178 -1.94 -1.89 -11.08
N GLY A 179 -1.27 -1.90 -12.24
CA GLY A 179 -1.79 -2.48 -13.49
C GLY A 179 -2.83 -1.64 -14.24
N PHE A 180 -3.14 -0.42 -13.78
CA PHE A 180 -3.96 0.53 -14.55
C PHE A 180 -3.14 1.18 -15.66
N ASN A 181 -3.81 1.50 -16.77
CA ASN A 181 -3.26 2.24 -17.89
C ASN A 181 -4.40 2.82 -18.75
N CYS A 182 -5.35 3.52 -18.11
CA CYS A 182 -6.47 4.12 -18.83
C CYS A 182 -6.03 5.35 -19.63
N LYS A 183 -6.49 5.46 -20.87
CA LYS A 183 -6.22 6.61 -21.74
C LYS A 183 -6.91 7.88 -21.22
N ASP A 184 -6.30 9.02 -21.53
CA ASP A 184 -6.86 10.36 -21.29
C ASP A 184 -7.11 10.73 -19.81
N VAL A 185 -6.51 10.00 -18.86
CA VAL A 185 -6.60 10.33 -17.42
C VAL A 185 -5.31 10.95 -16.88
N VAL A 186 -4.14 10.52 -17.36
CA VAL A 186 -2.86 11.10 -16.93
C VAL A 186 -2.82 12.58 -17.33
N GLY A 187 -2.56 13.45 -16.35
CA GLY A 187 -2.59 14.91 -16.48
C GLY A 187 -3.98 15.54 -16.34
N ALA A 188 -5.06 14.75 -16.38
CA ALA A 188 -6.43 15.23 -16.19
C ALA A 188 -6.80 15.34 -14.71
N ASN A 189 -7.74 16.22 -14.37
CA ASN A 189 -8.30 16.31 -13.03
C ASN A 189 -9.25 15.13 -12.79
N VAL A 190 -8.89 14.23 -11.87
CA VAL A 190 -9.66 13.01 -11.61
C VAL A 190 -10.95 13.29 -10.82
N VAL A 191 -11.02 14.40 -10.09
CA VAL A 191 -12.24 14.84 -9.41
C VAL A 191 -13.27 15.30 -10.44
N ASP A 192 -12.84 16.09 -11.43
CA ASP A 192 -13.72 16.53 -12.52
C ASP A 192 -14.15 15.34 -13.38
N SER A 193 -13.24 14.40 -13.65
CA SER A 193 -13.59 13.15 -14.37
C SER A 193 -14.71 12.37 -13.68
N LEU A 194 -14.68 12.28 -12.34
CA LEU A 194 -15.75 11.66 -11.56
C LEU A 194 -17.03 12.50 -11.56
N ARG A 195 -16.93 13.83 -11.40
CA ARG A 195 -18.08 14.75 -11.45
C ARG A 195 -18.81 14.67 -12.78
N ASP A 196 -18.07 14.65 -13.89
CA ASP A 196 -18.62 14.54 -15.24
C ASP A 196 -19.35 13.20 -15.42
N ALA A 197 -18.80 12.09 -14.91
CA ALA A 197 -19.45 10.79 -14.95
C ALA A 197 -20.75 10.75 -14.13
N ILE A 198 -20.76 11.36 -12.95
CA ILE A 198 -21.98 11.50 -12.13
C ILE A 198 -23.02 12.38 -12.86
N ALA A 199 -22.58 13.50 -13.44
CA ALA A 199 -23.45 14.41 -14.18
C ALA A 199 -24.06 13.76 -15.43
N ARG A 200 -23.28 12.98 -16.20
CA ARG A 200 -23.79 12.21 -17.35
C ARG A 200 -24.91 11.24 -16.97
N ARG A 201 -24.85 10.67 -15.75
CA ARG A 201 -25.91 9.78 -15.26
C ARG A 201 -27.19 10.54 -14.89
N ASN A 202 -27.05 11.70 -14.26
CA ASN A 202 -28.17 12.56 -13.86
C ASN A 202 -29.26 11.84 -13.03
N ASP A 203 -28.88 10.85 -12.21
CA ASP A 203 -29.81 10.01 -11.46
C ASP A 203 -29.45 9.83 -9.97
N VAL A 204 -28.36 10.45 -9.53
CA VAL A 204 -27.95 10.61 -8.14
C VAL A 204 -27.33 11.98 -7.95
N ALA A 205 -27.61 12.60 -6.82
CA ALA A 205 -27.01 13.87 -6.42
C ALA A 205 -26.02 13.61 -5.28
N VAL A 206 -24.73 13.86 -5.53
CA VAL A 206 -23.65 13.73 -4.55
C VAL A 206 -22.65 14.87 -4.75
N GLU A 207 -22.02 15.31 -3.67
CA GLU A 207 -21.02 16.38 -3.73
C GLU A 207 -19.62 15.81 -3.48
N VAL A 208 -18.75 15.83 -4.49
CA VAL A 208 -17.35 15.41 -4.30
C VAL A 208 -16.57 16.52 -3.60
N ILE A 209 -16.34 16.36 -2.28
CA ILE A 209 -15.75 17.38 -1.40
C ILE A 209 -14.26 17.15 -1.11
N ALA A 210 -13.75 15.95 -1.36
CA ALA A 210 -12.35 15.63 -1.12
C ALA A 210 -11.86 14.48 -2.00
N LEU A 211 -10.60 14.55 -2.41
CA LEU A 211 -9.81 13.46 -2.94
C LEU A 211 -8.66 13.15 -1.98
N LEU A 212 -8.45 11.87 -1.73
CA LEU A 212 -7.49 11.35 -0.76
C LEU A 212 -6.70 10.20 -1.38
N ASN A 213 -5.45 10.02 -0.95
CA ASN A 213 -4.73 8.77 -1.16
C ASN A 213 -5.14 7.74 -0.08
N ASP A 214 -5.01 6.44 -0.36
CA ASP A 214 -5.34 5.35 0.59
C ASP A 214 -4.56 5.44 1.89
N THR A 215 -3.27 5.81 1.84
CA THR A 215 -2.47 5.99 3.06
C THR A 215 -3.03 7.11 3.94
N VAL A 216 -3.45 8.23 3.34
CA VAL A 216 -4.05 9.38 4.03
C VAL A 216 -5.39 8.98 4.64
N GLY A 217 -6.24 8.29 3.89
CA GLY A 217 -7.51 7.75 4.39
C GLY A 217 -7.29 6.77 5.55
N THR A 218 -6.27 5.91 5.45
CA THR A 218 -5.88 4.94 6.50
C THR A 218 -5.45 5.65 7.78
N GLN A 219 -4.59 6.66 7.67
CA GLN A 219 -4.17 7.46 8.81
C GLN A 219 -5.39 8.15 9.45
N MET A 220 -6.24 8.81 8.66
CA MET A 220 -7.42 9.53 9.15
C MET A 220 -8.40 8.60 9.88
N ALA A 221 -8.64 7.41 9.33
CA ALA A 221 -9.53 6.43 9.95
C ALA A 221 -9.01 5.92 11.31
N LEU A 222 -7.69 5.73 11.46
CA LEU A 222 -7.10 5.38 12.75
C LEU A 222 -7.02 6.59 13.69
N ALA A 223 -6.71 7.78 13.18
CA ALA A 223 -6.64 9.02 13.95
C ALA A 223 -7.99 9.41 14.58
N HIS A 224 -9.10 9.02 13.94
CA HIS A 224 -10.45 9.13 14.50
C HIS A 224 -10.63 8.35 15.81
N ARG A 225 -9.95 7.21 15.95
CA ARG A 225 -9.99 6.35 17.14
C ARG A 225 -8.87 6.66 18.14
N ASP A 226 -7.67 6.96 17.64
CA ASP A 226 -6.49 7.30 18.41
C ASP A 226 -5.82 8.56 17.86
N SER A 227 -5.96 9.66 18.58
CA SER A 227 -5.43 10.97 18.18
C SER A 227 -3.90 11.02 18.08
N ASN A 228 -3.18 9.99 18.54
CA ASN A 228 -1.72 9.88 18.39
C ASN A 228 -1.29 9.24 17.06
N CYS A 229 -2.23 8.85 16.20
CA CYS A 229 -1.92 8.24 14.90
C CYS A 229 -1.45 9.29 13.88
N HIS A 230 -0.13 9.44 13.77
CA HIS A 230 0.50 10.42 12.87
C HIS A 230 1.08 9.83 11.58
N ILE A 231 0.96 8.51 11.37
CA ILE A 231 1.50 7.79 10.21
C ILE A 231 0.48 6.78 9.72
N GLY A 232 0.21 6.76 8.41
CA GLY A 232 -0.56 5.70 7.75
C GLY A 232 0.36 4.93 6.80
N VAL A 233 0.31 3.60 6.84
CA VAL A 233 1.14 2.72 6.00
C VAL A 233 0.28 1.68 5.32
N ILE A 234 0.48 1.50 4.02
CA ILE A 234 -0.09 0.42 3.23
C ILE A 234 1.02 -0.55 2.85
N VAL A 235 0.83 -1.83 3.17
CA VAL A 235 1.68 -2.93 2.73
C VAL A 235 0.78 -3.98 2.09
N GLY A 236 0.67 -3.94 0.76
CA GLY A 236 -0.21 -4.81 -0.02
C GLY A 236 0.35 -5.06 -1.42
N THR A 237 -0.50 -4.96 -2.45
CA THR A 237 -0.06 -5.06 -3.86
C THR A 237 1.04 -4.04 -4.20
N GLY A 238 0.97 -2.87 -3.57
CA GLY A 238 2.07 -1.91 -3.52
C GLY A 238 2.35 -1.52 -2.07
N THR A 239 3.40 -0.73 -1.85
CA THR A 239 3.75 -0.15 -0.55
C THR A 239 3.75 1.37 -0.64
N ASN A 240 3.08 2.01 0.32
CA ASN A 240 3.10 3.47 0.44
C ASN A 240 2.95 3.90 1.90
N ALA A 241 3.35 5.12 2.22
CA ALA A 241 3.05 5.74 3.50
C ALA A 241 2.68 7.22 3.38
N CYS A 242 2.00 7.71 4.41
CA CYS A 242 1.83 9.12 4.67
C CYS A 242 2.15 9.43 6.13
N TYR A 243 2.42 10.69 6.43
CA TYR A 243 2.56 11.15 7.81
C TYR A 243 2.16 12.61 7.97
N THR A 244 1.96 13.04 9.22
CA THR A 244 1.67 14.43 9.56
C THR A 244 2.96 15.25 9.61
N GLU A 245 3.11 16.21 8.70
CA GLU A 245 4.26 17.11 8.62
C GLU A 245 3.87 18.54 9.02
N LYS A 246 4.81 19.31 9.55
CA LYS A 246 4.65 20.76 9.76
C LYS A 246 4.73 21.49 8.42
N LEU A 247 3.80 22.41 8.13
CA LEU A 247 3.85 23.20 6.89
C LEU A 247 5.16 23.97 6.74
N SER A 248 5.76 24.43 7.85
CA SER A 248 7.05 25.11 7.84
C SER A 248 8.21 24.25 7.30
N ARG A 249 8.05 22.92 7.26
CA ARG A 249 8.99 21.97 6.66
C ARG A 249 8.64 21.60 5.22
N CYS A 250 7.60 22.18 4.64
CA CYS A 250 7.12 21.88 3.28
C CYS A 250 7.24 23.12 2.36
N PRO A 251 8.47 23.57 2.01
CA PRO A 251 8.68 24.80 1.24
C PRO A 251 8.08 24.73 -0.17
N LYS A 252 7.80 23.54 -0.73
CA LYS A 252 7.14 23.40 -2.04
C LYS A 252 5.73 23.99 -2.12
N LEU A 253 5.05 24.18 -0.99
CA LEU A 253 3.71 24.80 -0.95
C LEU A 253 3.77 26.33 -0.96
N ASN A 254 4.95 26.92 -0.70
CA ASN A 254 5.13 28.37 -0.54
C ASN A 254 4.05 29.02 0.35
N ASP A 255 3.57 28.29 1.38
CA ASP A 255 2.51 28.72 2.29
C ASP A 255 3.16 29.41 3.50
N THR A 256 2.90 30.71 3.69
CA THR A 256 3.48 31.53 4.77
C THR A 256 2.69 31.44 6.08
N LYS A 257 1.89 30.37 6.27
CA LYS A 257 1.08 30.18 7.49
C LYS A 257 1.93 29.80 8.70
N SER A 258 1.32 29.97 9.88
CA SER A 258 1.91 29.67 11.20
C SER A 258 2.64 28.32 11.25
N GLU A 259 3.75 28.27 11.99
CA GLU A 259 4.55 27.05 12.23
C GLU A 259 3.76 25.90 12.90
N GLU A 260 2.61 26.21 13.50
CA GLU A 260 1.75 25.23 14.15
C GLU A 260 0.83 24.47 13.19
N VAL A 261 0.68 24.95 11.95
CA VAL A 261 -0.17 24.30 10.96
C VAL A 261 0.53 23.04 10.44
N THR A 262 -0.18 21.92 10.45
CA THR A 262 0.29 20.66 9.90
C THR A 262 -0.46 20.28 8.63
N MET A 263 0.08 19.33 7.89
CA MET A 263 -0.57 18.67 6.76
C MET A 263 -0.13 17.23 6.66
N ILE A 264 -1.04 16.34 6.28
CA ILE A 264 -0.67 14.98 5.93
C ILE A 264 0.04 15.00 4.58
N ILE A 265 1.25 14.45 4.52
CA ILE A 265 2.04 14.30 3.30
C ILE A 265 1.97 12.86 2.85
N ASN A 266 1.49 12.63 1.63
CA ASN A 266 1.59 11.34 0.96
C ASN A 266 3.02 11.20 0.40
N THR A 267 3.80 10.25 0.91
CA THR A 267 5.21 10.13 0.53
C THR A 267 5.38 9.66 -0.91
N GLU A 268 4.49 8.78 -1.38
CA GLU A 268 4.72 7.95 -2.58
C GLU A 268 6.10 7.27 -2.53
N TRP A 269 6.44 6.68 -1.38
CA TRP A 269 7.76 6.08 -1.13
C TRP A 269 8.06 4.84 -1.99
N GLY A 270 7.10 4.38 -2.80
CA GLY A 270 7.28 3.23 -3.68
C GLY A 270 8.37 3.47 -4.72
N ALA A 271 8.62 4.73 -5.07
CA ALA A 271 9.69 5.14 -5.97
C ALA A 271 11.07 5.28 -5.28
N PHE A 272 11.18 4.93 -3.99
CA PHE A 272 12.45 5.01 -3.27
C PHE A 272 13.46 4.00 -3.85
N GLY A 273 14.48 4.52 -4.54
CA GLY A 273 15.52 3.73 -5.19
C GLY A 273 15.63 3.92 -6.70
N ASP A 274 14.62 4.53 -7.34
CA ASP A 274 14.59 4.76 -8.80
C ASP A 274 15.78 5.55 -9.33
N ASN A 275 16.41 6.36 -8.47
CA ASN A 275 17.60 7.15 -8.78
C ASN A 275 18.93 6.45 -8.40
N GLY A 276 18.88 5.16 -8.05
CA GLY A 276 20.03 4.35 -7.65
C GLY A 276 20.50 4.57 -6.20
N CYS A 277 19.79 5.37 -5.39
CA CYS A 277 20.26 5.71 -4.04
C CYS A 277 20.38 4.53 -3.07
N ILE A 278 19.77 3.39 -3.39
CA ILE A 278 19.84 2.14 -2.62
C ILE A 278 20.41 0.96 -3.40
N ASP A 279 21.14 1.20 -4.50
CA ASP A 279 21.75 0.12 -5.30
C ASP A 279 22.70 -0.78 -4.49
N PHE A 280 23.26 -0.27 -3.38
CA PHE A 280 24.06 -1.05 -2.44
C PHE A 280 23.28 -2.14 -1.68
N LEU A 281 21.94 -2.14 -1.75
CA LEU A 281 21.05 -3.15 -1.19
C LEU A 281 20.48 -4.09 -2.25
N ARG A 282 20.55 -3.73 -3.53
CA ARG A 282 19.94 -4.50 -4.61
C ARG A 282 20.73 -5.76 -4.88
N SER A 283 20.01 -6.86 -5.04
CA SER A 283 20.55 -8.15 -5.42
C SER A 283 20.33 -8.40 -6.92
N PRO A 284 21.05 -9.37 -7.53
CA PRO A 284 20.78 -9.79 -8.90
C PRO A 284 19.35 -10.30 -9.13
N PHE A 285 18.64 -10.71 -8.07
CA PHE A 285 17.23 -11.11 -8.16
C PHE A 285 16.33 -9.90 -8.39
N ASP A 286 16.63 -8.78 -7.75
CA ASP A 286 15.88 -7.53 -7.91
C ASP A 286 16.08 -6.98 -9.33
N ASP A 287 17.32 -6.99 -9.82
CA ASP A 287 17.63 -6.60 -11.21
C ASP A 287 16.90 -7.46 -12.25
N ALA A 288 16.82 -8.77 -12.00
CA ALA A 288 16.11 -9.69 -12.88
C ALA A 288 14.58 -9.46 -12.85
N LEU A 289 14.02 -9.15 -11.67
CA LEU A 289 12.61 -8.81 -11.53
C LEU A 289 12.29 -7.49 -12.26
N ASP A 290 13.11 -6.46 -12.07
CA ASP A 290 12.94 -5.16 -12.72
C ASP A 290 13.11 -5.27 -14.25
N GLY A 291 14.06 -6.05 -14.73
CA GLY A 291 14.28 -6.28 -16.17
C GLY A 291 13.15 -7.04 -16.87
N CYS A 292 12.31 -7.77 -16.12
CA CYS A 292 11.15 -8.49 -16.66
C CYS A 292 9.90 -7.61 -16.76
N ILE A 293 9.86 -6.46 -16.08
CA ILE A 293 8.68 -5.61 -15.95
C ILE A 293 8.91 -4.34 -16.80
N TRP A 294 8.29 -4.27 -17.98
CA TRP A 294 8.27 -3.04 -18.81
C TRP A 294 7.33 -1.97 -18.23
N VAL A 295 7.42 -1.63 -16.94
CA VAL A 295 6.89 -0.41 -16.32
C VAL A 295 7.73 -0.16 -15.06
N SER A 296 8.21 1.07 -14.90
CA SER A 296 9.05 1.56 -13.80
C SER A 296 8.76 0.96 -12.42
N TRP A 297 9.84 0.53 -11.77
CA TRP A 297 10.09 0.32 -10.33
C TRP A 297 8.87 0.23 -9.39
N PHE A 298 8.76 -0.97 -8.80
CA PHE A 298 7.97 -1.35 -7.61
C PHE A 298 6.45 -1.55 -7.68
N ASP A 299 5.79 -1.38 -8.83
CA ASP A 299 4.32 -1.50 -8.89
C ASP A 299 3.73 -2.82 -9.41
N ASN A 300 4.52 -3.90 -9.52
CA ASN A 300 4.01 -5.23 -9.91
C ASN A 300 4.65 -6.39 -9.12
N LEU A 301 4.31 -6.54 -7.84
CA LEU A 301 4.51 -7.80 -7.10
C LEU A 301 3.40 -8.83 -7.43
N SER A 302 3.21 -9.15 -8.72
CA SER A 302 2.38 -10.27 -9.16
C SER A 302 3.16 -11.23 -10.04
N VAL A 303 4.17 -11.89 -9.46
CA VAL A 303 4.78 -13.09 -10.06
C VAL A 303 3.95 -14.30 -9.67
N LEU A 304 2.79 -14.46 -10.29
CA LEU A 304 2.04 -15.72 -10.28
C LEU A 304 1.80 -16.28 -11.69
N ASP A 305 2.01 -15.49 -12.75
CA ASP A 305 1.83 -15.95 -14.13
C ASP A 305 3.11 -16.37 -14.86
N CYS A 306 4.31 -15.94 -14.43
CA CYS A 306 5.54 -16.43 -15.05
C CYS A 306 5.88 -17.89 -14.68
N PHE A 307 5.34 -18.42 -13.59
CA PHE A 307 5.53 -19.82 -13.21
C PHE A 307 4.54 -20.79 -13.88
N SER A 308 3.48 -20.31 -14.54
CA SER A 308 2.50 -21.20 -15.21
C SER A 308 2.95 -21.70 -16.59
N ARG A 309 4.04 -21.13 -17.16
CA ARG A 309 4.56 -21.51 -18.49
C ARG A 309 5.89 -22.27 -18.48
N ALA A 310 6.46 -22.53 -17.30
CA ALA A 310 7.61 -23.42 -17.16
C ALA A 310 7.13 -24.79 -16.70
N GLU A 311 6.56 -25.58 -17.62
CA GLU A 311 6.42 -27.02 -17.43
C GLU A 311 7.82 -27.64 -17.40
N VAL A 312 8.38 -27.76 -16.19
CA VAL A 312 9.47 -28.70 -15.93
C VAL A 312 8.85 -29.88 -15.17
N PRO A 313 8.78 -31.09 -15.75
CA PRO A 313 8.18 -32.23 -15.09
C PRO A 313 9.13 -32.73 -14.00
N MET A 314 8.85 -32.41 -12.73
CA MET A 314 9.40 -33.15 -11.60
C MET A 314 8.28 -33.94 -10.93
N THR A 315 8.22 -35.22 -11.25
CA THR A 315 7.52 -36.22 -10.46
C THR A 315 8.26 -36.41 -9.14
N CYS A 316 7.61 -36.10 -8.02
CA CYS A 316 8.06 -36.60 -6.71
C CYS A 316 6.85 -37.02 -5.87
N SER A 317 6.74 -38.33 -5.71
CA SER A 317 5.79 -39.03 -4.88
C SER A 317 6.20 -38.98 -3.40
N ARG A 318 5.18 -38.89 -2.52
CA ARG A 318 5.21 -39.05 -1.04
C ARG A 318 5.80 -37.90 -0.20
N LEU A 319 4.89 -37.07 0.31
CA LEU A 319 5.02 -36.47 1.65
C LEU A 319 3.64 -36.56 2.34
N GLU A 320 3.43 -37.67 3.06
CA GLU A 320 2.39 -37.77 4.09
C GLU A 320 2.95 -37.29 5.44
N SER A 321 2.08 -36.66 6.23
CA SER A 321 2.15 -36.34 7.66
C SER A 321 2.84 -35.04 8.11
N PHE A 322 2.00 -34.01 8.37
CA PHE A 322 2.24 -32.99 9.41
C PHE A 322 0.98 -32.88 10.30
N PRO A 323 1.09 -32.61 11.62
CA PRO A 323 -0.03 -32.72 12.56
C PRO A 323 -1.03 -31.56 12.44
N GLN A 324 -2.33 -31.88 12.39
CA GLN A 324 -3.46 -30.94 12.18
C GLN A 324 -3.79 -29.98 13.35
N ASN A 325 -3.04 -29.96 14.45
CA ASN A 325 -3.48 -29.26 15.68
C ASN A 325 -3.12 -27.78 15.80
N THR A 326 -2.34 -27.21 14.86
CA THR A 326 -2.04 -25.77 14.84
C THR A 326 -3.07 -24.95 14.04
N TYR A 327 -3.98 -25.62 13.32
CA TYR A 327 -4.89 -24.96 12.37
C TYR A 327 -6.20 -24.44 12.98
N GLN A 328 -6.56 -24.82 14.20
CA GLN A 328 -7.86 -24.46 14.78
C GLN A 328 -7.87 -23.21 15.68
N LYS A 329 -6.72 -22.77 16.22
CA LYS A 329 -6.68 -21.56 17.07
C LYS A 329 -6.68 -20.24 16.29
N SER A 330 -6.37 -20.25 14.99
CA SER A 330 -6.31 -19.06 14.14
C SER A 330 -7.66 -18.64 13.55
N LYS A 331 -8.71 -19.48 13.59
CA LYS A 331 -10.04 -19.13 13.05
C LYS A 331 -10.83 -18.15 13.91
N GLY A 332 -10.50 -17.99 15.20
CA GLY A 332 -11.21 -17.08 16.10
C GLY A 332 -10.91 -15.60 15.85
N ILE A 333 -9.68 -15.27 15.45
CA ILE A 333 -9.21 -13.88 15.31
C ILE A 333 -9.46 -13.31 13.90
N ILE A 334 -9.55 -14.18 12.88
CA ILE A 334 -9.71 -13.80 11.47
C ILE A 334 -11.17 -13.37 11.14
N LYS A 335 -12.13 -13.62 12.02
CA LYS A 335 -13.54 -13.26 11.78
C LYS A 335 -13.92 -11.81 12.10
N GLU A 336 -13.11 -11.05 12.85
CA GLU A 336 -13.49 -9.71 13.31
C GLU A 336 -12.83 -8.55 12.56
N THR A 337 -11.81 -8.79 11.72
CA THR A 337 -11.03 -7.72 11.07
C THR A 337 -11.18 -7.63 9.55
N GLY A 338 -11.81 -8.60 8.88
CA GLY A 338 -12.06 -8.55 7.43
C GLY A 338 -10.80 -8.49 6.53
N ILE A 339 -9.59 -8.63 7.09
CA ILE A 339 -8.33 -8.65 6.35
C ILE A 339 -8.02 -10.10 5.96
N GLN A 340 -8.41 -10.49 4.75
CA GLN A 340 -7.90 -11.71 4.12
C GLN A 340 -6.67 -11.33 3.29
N ASN A 341 -5.49 -11.50 3.91
CA ASN A 341 -4.16 -11.73 3.31
C ASN A 341 -3.08 -11.11 4.19
N VAL A 342 -2.69 -11.83 5.24
CA VAL A 342 -1.47 -11.55 5.99
C VAL A 342 -0.44 -12.59 5.54
N ALA A 343 0.53 -12.18 4.74
CA ALA A 343 1.77 -12.94 4.60
C ALA A 343 2.48 -12.89 5.95
N TYR A 344 2.52 -14.02 6.64
CA TYR A 344 3.22 -14.16 7.91
C TYR A 344 4.73 -14.03 7.66
N CYS A 345 5.35 -12.95 8.14
CA CYS A 345 6.81 -12.85 8.27
C CYS A 345 7.16 -13.03 9.76
N PRO A 346 7.53 -14.25 10.20
CA PRO A 346 7.73 -14.52 11.62
C PRO A 346 9.13 -14.05 12.05
N ARG A 347 9.36 -12.73 12.19
CA ARG A 347 10.52 -12.22 12.94
C ARG A 347 10.53 -10.74 13.37
N LEU A 348 9.39 -10.05 13.35
CA LEU A 348 9.30 -8.63 13.75
C LEU A 348 8.60 -8.40 15.10
N ILE A 349 8.59 -9.40 15.99
CA ILE A 349 8.19 -9.21 17.38
C ILE A 349 9.23 -9.93 18.26
N TYR A 350 9.79 -9.17 19.21
CA TYR A 350 10.89 -9.50 20.13
C TYR A 350 12.32 -9.25 19.60
N ARG A 351 12.76 -7.99 19.66
CA ARG A 351 13.79 -7.55 20.62
C ARG A 351 13.86 -6.04 20.73
#